data_AF-A0A193C8R7-F1
#
_entry.id   AF-A0A193C8R7-F1
#
_cell.length_a   1.000
_cell.length_b   1.000
_cell.length_c   1.000
_cell.angle_alpha   90.00
_cell.angle_beta   90.00
_cell.angle_gamma   90.00
#
_symmetry.space_group_name_H-M   'P 1'
#
loop_
_entity.id
_entity.type
_entity.pdbx_description
1 polymer ?
#
loop_
_entity_poly.entity_id
_entity_poly.type
_entity_poly.pdbx_seq_one_letter_code
_entity_poly.pdbx_strand_id
1 'polypeptide(L)'
;MAGLKIDGAAVGDYAKRVDAAAGELELAAAEVTGDGVTVESYGTLGEELGLGTSYGSAAEAIRRQLVEGAAALRSASEALHTVTARHAGHDDEAAQMIKRAVEL
;
A
#
# COMPACT_ATOMS: atom_id res chain seq x y z
N MET A 1 35.41 4.96 3.34
CA MET A 1 33.99 4.96 3.77
C MET A 1 33.33 3.79 3.09
N ALA A 2 32.93 2.77 3.86
CA ALA A 2 32.22 1.63 3.29
C ALA A 2 30.83 2.13 2.86
N GLY A 3 30.64 2.32 1.55
CA GLY A 3 29.36 2.74 0.99
C GLY A 3 28.32 1.65 1.29
N LEU A 4 27.19 2.06 1.86
CA LEU A 4 26.03 1.20 2.02
C LEU A 4 25.59 0.76 0.61
N LYS A 5 25.85 -0.50 0.24
CA LYS A 5 25.32 -1.08 -1.00
C LYS A 5 23.86 -1.47 -0.75
N ILE A 6 22.95 -0.81 -1.46
CA ILE A 6 21.54 -1.18 -1.47
C ILE A 6 21.37 -2.38 -2.41
N ASP A 7 20.78 -3.46 -1.92
CA ASP A 7 20.34 -4.57 -2.74
C ASP A 7 19.02 -4.18 -3.45
N GLY A 8 19.12 -3.78 -4.71
CA GLY A 8 17.97 -3.37 -5.51
C GLY A 8 16.95 -4.50 -5.72
N ALA A 9 17.36 -5.76 -5.74
CA ALA A 9 16.43 -6.89 -5.86
C ALA A 9 15.60 -7.05 -4.58
N ALA A 10 16.24 -6.95 -3.40
CA ALA A 10 15.54 -6.99 -2.13
C ALA A 10 14.57 -5.80 -1.95
N VAL A 11 14.98 -4.59 -2.35
CA VAL A 11 14.11 -3.40 -2.29
C VAL A 11 12.95 -3.52 -3.28
N GLY A 12 13.19 -4.03 -4.50
CA GLY A 12 12.15 -4.27 -5.50
C GLY A 12 11.12 -5.29 -5.04
N ASP A 13 11.54 -6.39 -4.41
CA ASP A 13 10.62 -7.39 -3.87
C ASP A 13 9.83 -6.87 -2.67
N TYR A 14 10.44 -6.02 -1.84
CA TYR A 14 9.73 -5.33 -0.77
C TYR A 14 8.67 -4.37 -1.33
N ALA A 15 8.99 -3.59 -2.37
CA ALA A 15 8.04 -2.69 -3.03
C ALA A 15 6.80 -3.45 -3.54
N LYS A 16 6.99 -4.60 -4.20
CA LYS A 16 5.87 -5.46 -4.66
C LYS A 16 4.98 -5.96 -3.52
N ARG A 17 5.56 -6.27 -2.34
CA ARG A 17 4.77 -6.68 -1.17
C ARG A 17 3.95 -5.52 -0.63
N VAL A 18 4.52 -4.31 -0.63
CA VAL A 18 3.81 -3.08 -0.25
C VAL A 18 2.68 -2.78 -1.23
N ASP A 19 2.89 -2.96 -2.54
CA ASP A 19 1.84 -2.86 -3.56
C ASP A 19 0.69 -3.83 -3.30
N ALA A 20 1.00 -5.11 -3.02
CA ALA A 20 0.01 -6.13 -2.71
C ALA A 20 -0.80 -5.76 -1.46
N ALA A 21 -0.13 -5.33 -0.40
CA ALA A 21 -0.79 -4.91 0.84
C ALA A 21 -1.70 -3.67 0.63
N ALA A 22 -1.31 -2.73 -0.23
CA ALA A 22 -2.17 -1.60 -0.58
C ALA A 22 -3.46 -2.08 -1.29
N GLY A 23 -3.33 -3.02 -2.23
CA GLY A 23 -4.47 -3.64 -2.91
C GLY A 23 -5.40 -4.40 -1.96
N GLU A 24 -4.85 -5.14 -0.99
CA GLU A 24 -5.65 -5.83 0.03
C GLU A 24 -6.45 -4.84 0.90
N LEU A 25 -5.85 -3.70 1.28
CA LEU A 25 -6.55 -2.65 2.02
C LEU A 25 -7.69 -2.02 1.20
N GLU A 26 -7.51 -1.85 -0.11
CA GLU A 26 -8.56 -1.35 -1.00
C GLU A 26 -9.72 -2.32 -1.14
N LEU A 27 -9.43 -3.62 -1.25
CA LEU A 27 -10.46 -4.67 -1.26
C LEU A 27 -11.23 -4.69 0.05
N ALA A 28 -10.52 -4.64 1.19
CA ALA A 28 -11.16 -4.56 2.51
C ALA A 28 -12.02 -3.30 2.65
N ALA A 29 -11.57 -2.15 2.15
CA ALA A 29 -12.35 -0.91 2.15
C ALA A 29 -13.61 -1.00 1.27
N ALA A 30 -13.58 -1.80 0.20
CA ALA A 30 -14.73 -2.06 -0.66
C ALA A 30 -15.75 -3.01 0.00
N GLU A 31 -15.29 -3.94 0.85
CA GLU A 31 -16.16 -4.85 1.60
C GLU A 31 -16.83 -4.16 2.80
N VAL A 32 -16.16 -3.22 3.45
CA VAL A 32 -16.72 -2.39 4.53
C VAL A 32 -17.68 -1.36 3.92
N THR A 33 -18.89 -1.80 3.62
CA THR A 33 -19.99 -0.93 3.15
C THR A 33 -20.89 -0.57 4.33
N GLY A 34 -21.28 0.71 4.44
CA GLY A 34 -22.27 1.16 5.42
C GLY A 34 -23.68 0.60 5.17
N ASP A 35 -23.93 0.07 3.98
CA ASP A 35 -25.23 -0.41 3.52
C ASP A 35 -25.70 -1.69 4.24
N GLY A 36 -24.79 -2.46 4.86
CA GLY A 36 -25.15 -3.65 5.66
C GLY A 36 -25.63 -3.33 7.08
N VAL A 37 -25.48 -2.08 7.53
CA VAL A 37 -25.78 -1.62 8.88
C VAL A 37 -26.99 -0.68 8.83
N THR A 38 -28.13 -1.16 8.38
CA THR A 38 -29.35 -0.37 8.43
C THR A 38 -29.97 -0.42 9.83
N VAL A 39 -30.66 0.66 10.20
CA VAL A 39 -31.38 0.80 11.48
C VAL A 39 -32.34 -0.38 11.74
N GLU A 40 -32.91 -0.92 10.66
CA GLU A 40 -33.85 -2.05 10.68
C GLU A 40 -33.20 -3.36 11.18
N SER A 41 -31.88 -3.52 11.04
CA SER A 41 -31.14 -4.71 11.49
C SER A 41 -31.08 -4.85 13.03
N TYR A 42 -31.32 -3.78 13.78
CA TYR A 42 -31.21 -3.77 15.24
C TYR A 42 -32.56 -3.71 15.97
N GLY A 43 -33.67 -3.66 15.23
CA GLY A 43 -35.03 -3.54 15.77
C GLY A 43 -35.29 -2.21 16.51
N THR A 44 -36.48 -2.08 17.09
CA THR A 44 -36.96 -0.84 17.74
C THR A 44 -36.09 -0.37 18.91
N LEU A 45 -35.56 -1.30 19.71
CA LEU A 45 -34.63 -0.94 20.79
C LEU A 45 -33.29 -0.41 20.24
N GLY A 46 -32.82 -1.00 19.14
CA GLY A 46 -31.60 -0.53 18.47
C GLY A 46 -31.77 0.84 17.82
N GLU A 47 -32.99 1.17 17.38
CA GLU A 47 -33.36 2.49 16.88
C GLU A 47 -33.38 3.53 18.01
N GLU A 48 -34.02 3.23 19.15
CA GLU A 48 -33.99 4.11 20.34
C GLU A 48 -32.57 4.38 20.85
N LEU A 49 -31.70 3.37 20.79
CA LEU A 49 -30.30 3.48 21.21
C LEU A 49 -29.37 4.05 20.12
N GLY A 50 -29.88 4.31 18.91
CA GLY A 50 -29.09 4.85 17.81
C GLY A 50 -27.96 3.93 17.31
N LEU A 51 -28.11 2.61 17.44
CA LEU A 51 -27.08 1.63 17.10
C LEU A 51 -26.73 1.66 15.62
N GLY A 52 -27.73 1.78 14.74
CA GLY A 52 -27.50 1.88 13.29
C GLY A 52 -26.60 3.07 12.92
N THR A 53 -26.85 4.24 13.53
CA THR A 53 -26.02 5.44 13.33
C THR A 53 -24.60 5.27 13.89
N SER A 54 -24.45 4.67 15.07
CA SER A 54 -23.13 4.43 15.67
C SER A 54 -22.30 3.44 14.86
N TYR A 55 -22.87 2.29 14.49
CA TYR A 55 -22.16 1.29 13.70
C TYR A 55 -21.92 1.75 12.27
N GLY A 56 -22.84 2.49 11.65
CA GLY A 56 -22.62 3.11 10.34
C GLY A 56 -21.47 4.13 10.38
N SER A 57 -21.41 4.96 11.42
CA SER A 57 -20.31 5.92 11.61
C SER A 57 -18.97 5.21 11.86
N ALA A 58 -18.98 4.12 12.63
CA ALA A 58 -17.79 3.31 12.87
C ALA A 58 -17.30 2.61 11.59
N ALA A 59 -18.22 2.04 10.79
CA ALA A 59 -17.91 1.42 9.51
C ALA A 59 -17.29 2.44 8.54
N GLU A 60 -17.85 3.64 8.44
CA GLU A 60 -17.29 4.71 7.60
C GLU A 60 -15.91 5.18 8.10
N ALA A 61 -15.70 5.26 9.42
CA ALA A 61 -14.39 5.59 9.97
C ALA A 61 -13.33 4.53 9.65
N ILE A 62 -13.67 3.24 9.80
CA ILE A 62 -12.79 2.12 9.43
C ILE A 62 -12.49 2.15 7.94
N ARG A 63 -13.51 2.32 7.10
CA ARG A 63 -13.36 2.42 5.66
C ARG A 63 -12.39 3.53 5.26
N ARG A 64 -12.53 4.72 5.87
CA ARG A 64 -11.62 5.85 5.62
C ARG A 64 -10.17 5.51 5.98
N GLN A 65 -9.95 4.89 7.14
CA GLN A 65 -8.61 4.48 7.56
C GLN A 65 -7.97 3.47 6.59
N LEU A 66 -8.76 2.53 6.08
CA LEU A 66 -8.30 1.56 5.08
C LEU A 66 -7.88 2.25 3.77
N VAL A 67 -8.69 3.19 3.27
CA VAL A 67 -8.38 3.97 2.06
C VAL A 67 -7.13 4.83 2.24
N GLU A 68 -7.03 5.55 3.36
CA GLU A 68 -5.86 6.38 3.69
C GLU A 68 -4.59 5.53 3.83
N GLY A 69 -4.69 4.36 4.48
CA GLY A 69 -3.61 3.39 4.60
C GLY A 69 -3.14 2.86 3.25
N ALA A 70 -4.06 2.47 2.37
CA ALA A 70 -3.74 2.02 1.02
C ALA A 70 -3.03 3.12 0.20
N ALA A 71 -3.48 4.38 0.29
CA ALA A 71 -2.83 5.50 -0.36
C ALA A 71 -1.40 5.74 0.16
N ALA A 72 -1.18 5.64 1.47
CA ALA A 72 0.15 5.76 2.07
C ALA A 72 1.09 4.63 1.62
N LEU A 73 0.60 3.38 1.56
CA LEU A 73 1.38 2.25 1.07
C LEU A 73 1.73 2.41 -0.41
N ARG A 74 0.81 2.87 -1.26
CA ARG A 74 1.12 3.19 -2.67
C ARG A 74 2.21 4.24 -2.78
N SER A 75 2.10 5.34 -2.05
CA SER A 75 3.14 6.38 -2.06
C SER A 75 4.51 5.81 -1.63
N ALA A 76 4.54 4.96 -0.62
CA ALA A 76 5.78 4.30 -0.18
C ALA A 76 6.33 3.35 -1.24
N SER A 77 5.50 2.54 -1.88
CA SER A 77 5.90 1.62 -2.95
C SER A 77 6.48 2.36 -4.17
N GLU A 78 5.88 3.47 -4.58
CA GLU A 78 6.37 4.31 -5.68
C GLU A 78 7.75 4.89 -5.39
N ALA A 79 7.97 5.34 -4.14
CA ALA A 79 9.28 5.80 -3.69
C ALA A 79 10.31 4.67 -3.72
N LEU A 80 9.94 3.46 -3.28
CA LEU A 80 10.82 2.28 -3.32
C LEU A 80 11.16 1.88 -4.76
N HIS A 81 10.18 1.86 -5.67
CA HIS A 81 10.40 1.61 -7.10
C HIS A 81 11.35 2.64 -7.72
N THR A 82 11.20 3.91 -7.36
CA THR A 82 12.10 4.99 -7.81
C THR A 82 13.53 4.76 -7.32
N VAL A 83 13.71 4.36 -6.07
CA VAL A 83 15.03 4.03 -5.50
C VAL A 83 15.64 2.83 -6.23
N THR A 84 14.88 1.76 -6.46
CA THR A 84 15.34 0.58 -7.19
C THR A 84 15.74 0.92 -8.62
N ALA A 85 14.92 1.69 -9.35
CA ALA A 85 15.24 2.11 -10.72
C ALA A 85 16.54 2.93 -10.80
N ARG A 86 16.75 3.84 -9.84
CA ARG A 86 17.96 4.66 -9.78
C ARG A 86 19.23 3.86 -9.52
N HIS A 87 19.16 2.83 -8.66
CA HIS A 87 20.32 2.02 -8.32
C HIS A 87 20.58 0.91 -9.35
N ALA A 88 19.53 0.31 -9.92
CA ALA A 88 19.68 -0.68 -10.99
C ALA A 88 20.25 -0.07 -12.29
N GLY A 89 19.84 1.14 -12.65
CA GLY A 89 20.39 1.83 -13.83
C GLY A 89 21.88 2.15 -13.72
N HIS A 90 22.38 2.41 -12.50
CA HIS A 90 23.81 2.64 -12.25
C HIS A 90 24.65 1.37 -12.41
N ASP A 91 24.10 0.21 -12.03
CA ASP A 91 24.81 -1.07 -12.16
C ASP A 91 24.88 -1.52 -13.63
N ASP A 92 23.84 -1.28 -14.44
CA ASP A 92 23.85 -1.57 -15.87
C ASP A 92 24.81 -0.65 -16.65
N GLU A 93 24.87 0.65 -16.33
CA GLU A 93 25.85 1.57 -16.91
C GLU A 93 27.29 1.17 -16.55
N ALA A 94 27.52 0.80 -15.28
CA ALA A 94 28.82 0.32 -14.83
C ALA A 94 29.22 -1.00 -15.53
N ALA A 95 28.27 -1.93 -15.69
CA ALA A 95 28.49 -3.18 -16.41
C ALA A 95 28.82 -2.94 -17.89
N GLN A 96 28.13 -2.00 -18.55
CA GLN A 96 28.43 -1.62 -19.94
C GLN A 96 29.81 -0.94 -20.07
N MET A 97 30.21 -0.11 -19.11
CA MET A 97 31.55 0.49 -19.08
C MET A 97 32.65 -0.57 -18.92
N ILE A 98 32.46 -1.55 -18.04
CA ILE A 98 33.39 -2.67 -17.88
C ILE A 98 33.47 -3.50 -19.16
N LYS A 99 32.32 -3.80 -19.78
CA LYS A 99 32.25 -4.57 -21.03
C LYS A 99 33.00 -3.87 -22.17
N ARG A 100 32.82 -2.55 -22.32
CA ARG A 100 33.57 -1.73 -23.28
C ARG A 100 35.07 -1.64 -22.98
N ALA A 101 35.47 -1.71 -21.71
CA ALA A 101 36.87 -1.70 -21.31
C ALA A 101 37.56 -3.07 -21.53
N VAL A 102 36.80 -4.16 -21.58
CA VAL A 102 37.31 -5.53 -21.85
C VAL A 102 37.36 -5.83 -23.35
N GLU A 103 36.59 -5.12 -24.18
CA GLU A 103 36.60 -5.24 -25.64
C GLU A 103 37.65 -4.36 -26.35
N LEU A 104 38.48 -3.63 -25.59
CA LEU A 104 39.66 -2.87 -26.04
C LEU A 104 40.95 -3.60 -25.65
#